data_AF-A0A933SSM6-F1
#
_entry.id   AF-A0A933SSM6-F1
#
_cell.length_a   1.000
_cell.length_b   1.000
_cell.length_c   1.000
_cell.angle_alpha   90.00
_cell.angle_beta   90.00
_cell.angle_gamma   90.00
#
_symmetry.space_group_name_H-M   'P 1'
#
loop_
_entity.id
_entity.type
_entity.pdbx_description
1 polymer ?
#
loop_
_entity_poly.entity_id
_entity_poly.type
_entity_poly.pdbx_seq_one_letter_code
_entity_poly.pdbx_strand_id
1 'polypeptide(L)'
;MFSRFLEKITTLQNIRRIYSLFFFSLFLFLLAITDFRNIKGFEVSLFLELNPLVAISSFFTSWTLYKGLALSLLVLLPTLFLGRFFCSWVCPLGILNQWLSILANKRKASENLLLNSYRKIFRWKYYALAVMLVLAISGTLQTGLLDPISLVSRSFIVSVLPALQKSGAYLYLKQPVFSGGTLVAALFILILLANGFMPRFWCRALCPLGALLGLLSMNSIFRIRRDVEKCTDCHKCLRSCQGGCDPHAELRATECHVCMNCIAACPENALRFGIPGEKSSMHRPLDINRRRFVESGVAALFLFPMMKASVTGETLATASVIRPPGALDEVDFLRRCIKCGECMRVCPTNVIQPALLESGFEGLWTPVLINKIGYCEHHCNLCGSVCPTGAIRKISMEEKLGKAPYKTPIKIGTAFYDRGRCLPWAMNTECIVCEEVCPTPPKAIWFETVEVKDRNGKTKKLKQPYMDIEKCIGCGVCENKCPVVDLPAVRVSSVGESRSKKNRMVLKGTG
;
A
#
# COMPACT_ATOMS: atom_id res chain seq x y z
N MET A 1 11.34 35.09 32.38
CA MET A 1 11.60 34.83 30.95
C MET A 1 11.25 33.39 30.54
N PHE A 2 11.60 32.40 31.36
CA PHE A 2 11.33 30.98 31.12
C PHE A 2 9.82 30.61 31.09
N SER A 3 8.99 31.17 31.99
CA SER A 3 7.54 30.87 32.01
C SER A 3 6.77 31.41 30.79
N ARG A 4 7.05 32.64 30.34
CA ARG A 4 6.47 33.21 29.10
C ARG A 4 6.95 32.50 27.82
N PHE A 5 8.15 31.92 27.84
CA PHE A 5 8.65 31.08 26.75
C PHE A 5 7.93 29.73 26.73
N LEU A 6 7.71 29.11 27.90
CA LEU A 6 6.88 27.92 28.06
C LEU A 6 5.42 28.16 27.62
N GLU A 7 4.79 29.27 28.00
CA GLU A 7 3.42 29.62 27.56
C GLU A 7 3.28 29.79 26.04
N LYS A 8 4.30 30.33 25.36
CA LYS A 8 4.32 30.39 23.88
C LYS A 8 4.48 29.01 23.24
N ILE A 9 5.20 28.09 23.88
CA ILE A 9 5.43 26.73 23.37
C ILE A 9 4.23 25.81 23.66
N THR A 10 3.49 26.01 24.76
CA THR A 10 2.37 25.15 25.19
C THR A 10 1.05 25.43 24.47
N THR A 11 1.01 26.31 23.47
CA THR A 11 -0.20 26.45 22.65
C THR A 11 -0.55 25.10 22.00
N LEU A 12 -1.84 24.73 22.02
CA LEU A 12 -2.32 23.46 21.45
C LEU A 12 -1.87 23.25 19.99
N GLN A 13 -1.70 24.34 19.25
CA GLN A 13 -1.18 24.31 17.88
C GLN A 13 0.29 23.89 17.81
N ASN A 14 1.15 24.37 18.71
CA ASN A 14 2.57 24.04 18.75
C ASN A 14 2.79 22.61 19.22
N ILE A 15 2.05 22.17 20.25
CA ILE A 15 2.02 20.76 20.68
C ILE A 15 1.70 19.87 19.48
N ARG A 16 0.61 20.16 18.75
CA ARG A 16 0.26 19.42 17.53
C ARG A 16 1.40 19.40 16.50
N ARG A 17 2.06 20.53 16.25
CA ARG A 17 3.17 20.61 15.27
C ARG A 17 4.34 19.72 15.67
N ILE A 18 4.71 19.72 16.96
CA ILE A 18 5.75 18.84 17.51
C ILE A 18 5.37 17.38 17.33
N TYR A 19 4.15 16.99 17.71
CA TYR A 19 3.63 15.63 17.50
C TYR A 19 3.61 15.23 16.03
N SER A 20 3.18 16.12 15.14
CA SER A 20 3.16 15.87 13.68
C SER A 20 4.57 15.63 13.15
N LEU A 21 5.54 16.46 13.56
CA LEU A 21 6.94 16.28 13.17
C LEU A 21 7.50 14.96 13.70
N PHE A 22 7.23 14.64 14.97
CA PHE A 22 7.64 13.38 15.59
C PHE A 22 7.10 12.17 14.83
N PHE A 23 5.79 12.09 14.59
CA PHE A 23 5.19 10.93 13.90
C PHE A 23 5.62 10.83 12.43
N PHE A 24 5.81 11.96 11.74
CA PHE A 24 6.32 11.95 10.38
C PHE A 24 7.79 11.50 10.31
N SER A 25 8.64 12.00 11.21
CA SER A 25 10.02 11.54 11.34
C SER A 25 10.11 10.07 11.73
N LEU A 26 9.24 9.63 12.65
CA LEU A 26 9.12 8.21 13.03
C LEU A 26 8.73 7.36 11.82
N PHE A 27 7.76 7.78 11.02
CA PHE A 27 7.38 7.08 9.79
C PHE A 27 8.55 6.94 8.80
N LEU A 28 9.29 8.04 8.55
CA LEU A 28 10.47 7.99 7.68
C LEU A 28 11.59 7.12 8.24
N PHE A 29 11.82 7.19 9.55
CA PHE A 29 12.81 6.37 10.25
C PHE A 29 12.47 4.88 10.15
N LEU A 30 11.21 4.51 10.39
CA LEU A 30 10.75 3.13 10.26
C LEU A 30 10.86 2.65 8.80
N LEU A 31 10.52 3.48 7.81
CA LEU A 31 10.72 3.16 6.39
C LEU A 31 12.19 2.93 6.02
N ALA A 32 13.10 3.69 6.63
CA ALA A 32 14.53 3.54 6.41
C ALA A 32 15.06 2.24 7.04
N ILE A 33 14.63 1.91 8.26
CA ILE A 33 15.03 0.70 8.99
C ILE A 33 14.37 -0.56 8.42
N THR A 34 13.18 -0.45 7.83
CA THR A 34 12.51 -1.54 7.13
C THR A 34 13.27 -1.83 5.84
N ASP A 35 14.42 -2.47 5.99
CA ASP A 35 15.33 -2.93 4.97
C ASP A 35 15.70 -4.37 5.30
N PHE A 36 16.09 -5.14 4.28
CA PHE A 36 16.39 -6.57 4.47
C PHE A 36 17.50 -6.84 5.50
N ARG A 37 18.33 -5.83 5.84
CA ARG A 37 19.43 -5.91 6.83
C ARG A 37 18.98 -5.79 8.29
N ASN A 38 17.91 -5.06 8.58
CA ASN A 38 17.60 -4.57 9.92
C ASN A 38 16.25 -5.05 10.47
N ILE A 39 15.50 -5.86 9.73
CA ILE A 39 14.14 -6.27 10.13
C ILE A 39 14.18 -7.18 11.35
N LYS A 40 13.51 -6.73 12.40
CA LYS A 40 13.10 -7.50 13.59
C LYS A 40 11.59 -7.78 13.61
N GLY A 41 10.84 -7.32 12.61
CA GLY A 41 9.51 -7.84 12.25
C GLY A 41 8.31 -6.95 12.59
N PHE A 42 8.50 -5.65 12.89
CA PHE A 42 7.41 -4.76 13.35
C PHE A 42 7.53 -3.28 12.91
N GLU A 43 8.48 -2.92 12.06
CA GLU A 43 8.90 -1.53 11.93
C GLU A 43 7.87 -0.64 11.18
N VAL A 44 7.58 -0.88 9.90
CA VAL A 44 6.58 -0.05 9.16
C VAL A 44 5.16 -0.60 9.23
N SER A 45 5.00 -1.90 9.46
CA SER A 45 3.67 -2.51 9.54
C SER A 45 2.81 -1.89 10.64
N LEU A 46 3.43 -1.32 11.69
CA LEU A 46 2.76 -0.62 12.79
C LEU A 46 1.79 0.48 12.32
N PHE A 47 2.22 1.36 11.39
CA PHE A 47 1.35 2.43 10.88
C PHE A 47 0.19 1.89 10.04
N LEU A 48 0.40 0.77 9.36
CA LEU A 48 -0.63 0.10 8.56
C LEU A 48 -1.61 -0.67 9.47
N GLU A 49 -1.13 -1.26 10.55
CA GLU A 49 -1.93 -1.96 11.57
C GLU A 49 -2.79 -1.01 12.40
N LEU A 50 -2.32 0.22 12.64
CA LEU A 50 -3.08 1.31 13.25
C LEU A 50 -4.23 1.85 12.36
N ASN A 51 -4.33 1.41 11.11
CA ASN A 51 -5.25 1.99 10.14
C ASN A 51 -6.67 1.37 10.24
N PRO A 52 -7.67 2.12 10.71
CA PRO A 52 -9.02 1.58 10.88
C PRO A 52 -9.74 1.30 9.55
N LEU A 53 -9.41 2.01 8.47
CA LEU A 53 -10.00 1.71 7.16
C LEU A 53 -9.59 0.32 6.69
N VAL A 54 -8.30 -0.02 6.85
CA VAL A 54 -7.77 -1.34 6.51
C VAL A 54 -8.39 -2.42 7.40
N ALA A 55 -8.49 -2.19 8.71
CA ALA A 55 -9.08 -3.14 9.64
C ALA A 55 -10.54 -3.47 9.28
N ILE A 56 -11.36 -2.44 9.09
CA ILE A 56 -12.80 -2.60 8.78
C ILE A 56 -12.99 -3.22 7.39
N SER A 57 -12.27 -2.75 6.38
CA SER A 57 -12.41 -3.31 5.03
C SER A 57 -11.93 -4.75 4.94
N SER A 58 -10.81 -5.09 5.58
CA SER A 58 -10.30 -6.48 5.61
C SER A 58 -11.26 -7.41 6.37
N PHE A 59 -11.90 -6.91 7.43
CA PHE A 59 -12.94 -7.65 8.15
C PHE A 59 -14.15 -7.94 7.25
N PHE A 60 -14.66 -6.94 6.52
CA PHE A 60 -15.79 -7.15 5.60
C PHE A 60 -15.47 -8.11 4.45
N THR A 61 -14.25 -8.06 3.92
CA THR A 61 -13.89 -8.90 2.79
C THR A 61 -13.62 -10.36 3.19
N SER A 62 -13.01 -10.59 4.34
CA SER A 62 -12.52 -11.93 4.75
C SER A 62 -13.27 -12.56 5.91
N TRP A 63 -14.20 -11.82 6.56
CA TRP A 63 -14.88 -12.20 7.81
C TRP A 63 -13.94 -12.59 8.96
N THR A 64 -12.66 -12.26 8.83
CA THR A 64 -11.62 -12.54 9.83
C THR A 64 -10.79 -11.29 10.06
N LEU A 65 -10.36 -11.08 11.31
CA LEU A 65 -9.48 -9.95 11.65
C LEU A 65 -8.09 -10.49 11.99
N TYR A 66 -7.09 -10.06 11.24
CA TYR A 66 -5.69 -10.38 11.55
C TYR A 66 -5.29 -9.72 12.88
N LYS A 67 -4.54 -10.43 13.73
CA LYS A 67 -4.23 -10.01 15.11
C LYS A 67 -3.63 -8.59 15.20
N GLY A 68 -2.77 -8.20 14.26
CA GLY A 68 -2.16 -6.86 14.24
C GLY A 68 -3.17 -5.73 14.03
N LEU A 69 -4.26 -5.98 13.30
CA LEU A 69 -5.29 -4.96 13.00
C LEU A 69 -6.11 -4.55 14.23
N ALA A 70 -6.01 -5.27 15.35
CA ALA A 70 -6.57 -4.85 16.63
C ALA A 70 -5.98 -3.51 17.11
N LEU A 71 -4.76 -3.16 16.69
CA LEU A 71 -4.13 -1.87 17.02
C LEU A 71 -4.92 -0.68 16.47
N SER A 72 -5.72 -0.85 15.42
CA SER A 72 -6.59 0.21 14.90
C SER A 72 -7.59 0.76 15.94
N LEU A 73 -7.90 -0.01 17.00
CA LEU A 73 -8.71 0.45 18.13
C LEU A 73 -8.09 1.65 18.85
N LEU A 74 -6.76 1.76 18.86
CA LEU A 74 -6.03 2.91 19.42
C LEU A 74 -6.30 4.21 18.65
N VAL A 75 -6.76 4.13 17.41
CA VAL A 75 -7.20 5.28 16.62
C VAL A 75 -8.72 5.45 16.70
N LEU A 76 -9.48 4.35 16.63
CA LEU A 76 -10.94 4.39 16.66
C LEU A 76 -11.49 4.96 17.97
N LEU A 77 -11.06 4.43 19.11
CA LEU A 77 -11.60 4.83 20.41
C LEU A 77 -11.35 6.31 20.67
N PRO A 78 -10.13 6.87 20.55
CA PRO A 78 -9.93 8.31 20.77
C PRO A 78 -10.62 9.17 19.72
N THR A 79 -10.89 8.67 18.51
CA THR A 79 -11.64 9.42 17.48
C THR A 79 -13.08 9.69 17.91
N LEU A 80 -13.71 8.76 18.63
CA LEU A 80 -15.05 8.95 19.19
C LEU A 80 -15.08 10.08 20.23
N PHE A 81 -13.97 10.36 20.91
CA PHE A 81 -13.90 11.39 21.95
C PHE A 81 -13.36 12.72 21.41
N LEU A 82 -12.21 12.68 20.73
CA LEU A 82 -11.43 13.86 20.33
C LEU A 82 -11.76 14.35 18.91
N GLY A 83 -12.61 13.62 18.19
CA GLY A 83 -12.92 13.86 16.78
C GLY A 83 -11.82 13.34 15.84
N ARG A 84 -11.76 13.84 14.61
CA ARG A 84 -10.83 13.39 13.57
C ARG A 84 -9.39 13.92 13.78
N PHE A 85 -8.77 13.58 14.90
CA PHE A 85 -7.40 14.02 15.24
C PHE A 85 -6.33 13.36 14.37
N PHE A 86 -6.49 12.07 14.03
CA PHE A 86 -5.47 11.27 13.33
C PHE A 86 -4.92 11.95 12.07
N CYS A 87 -5.78 12.59 11.26
CA CYS A 87 -5.39 13.23 10.01
C CYS A 87 -4.46 14.44 10.15
N SER A 88 -4.40 15.10 11.30
CA SER A 88 -3.54 16.28 11.51
C SER A 88 -2.43 16.07 12.55
N TRP A 89 -2.43 14.93 13.24
CA TRP A 89 -1.50 14.62 14.33
C TRP A 89 -0.58 13.45 14.01
N VAL A 90 -1.05 12.44 13.26
CA VAL A 90 -0.33 11.16 13.07
C VAL A 90 -0.15 10.79 11.60
N CYS A 91 -1.18 10.99 10.77
CA CYS A 91 -1.20 10.52 9.37
C CYS A 91 -0.09 11.17 8.51
N PRO A 92 0.85 10.40 7.94
CA PRO A 92 1.96 10.94 7.14
C PRO A 92 1.49 11.78 5.94
N LEU A 93 0.48 11.30 5.21
CA LEU A 93 -0.06 12.03 4.07
C LEU A 93 -0.74 13.34 4.49
N GLY A 94 -1.46 13.33 5.61
CA GLY A 94 -2.11 14.53 6.15
C GLY A 94 -1.10 15.62 6.55
N ILE A 95 0.02 15.20 7.13
CA ILE A 95 1.13 16.08 7.52
C ILE A 95 1.82 16.66 6.28
N LEU A 96 2.13 15.83 5.28
CA LEU A 96 2.67 16.27 4.00
C LEU A 96 1.78 17.31 3.30
N ASN A 97 0.48 17.02 3.19
CA ASN A 97 -0.49 17.96 2.62
C ASN A 97 -0.57 19.27 3.42
N GLN A 98 -0.47 19.20 4.75
CA GLN A 98 -0.46 20.39 5.59
C GLN A 98 0.78 21.27 5.33
N TRP A 99 1.98 20.68 5.26
CA TRP A 99 3.21 21.42 4.99
C TRP A 99 3.19 22.04 3.60
N LEU A 100 2.85 21.26 2.57
CA LEU A 100 2.73 21.78 1.20
C LEU A 100 1.69 22.88 1.09
N SER A 101 0.56 22.76 1.80
CA SER A 101 -0.43 23.82 1.86
C SER A 101 0.09 25.10 2.48
N ILE A 102 1.05 25.05 3.41
CA ILE A 102 1.70 26.24 3.98
C ILE A 102 2.66 26.86 2.96
N LEU A 103 3.48 26.05 2.27
CA LEU A 103 4.38 26.54 1.23
C LEU A 103 3.63 27.19 0.06
N ALA A 104 2.48 26.62 -0.33
CA ALA A 104 1.61 27.16 -1.36
C ALA A 104 0.83 28.42 -0.92
N ASN A 105 0.84 28.77 0.37
CA ASN A 105 0.02 29.83 0.95
C ASN A 105 0.61 31.25 0.80
N LYS A 106 1.01 31.62 -0.41
CA LYS A 106 1.45 32.99 -0.76
C LYS A 106 0.29 33.90 -1.23
N ARG A 107 -0.96 33.48 -0.98
CA ARG A 107 -2.18 34.08 -1.52
C ARG A 107 -2.74 35.21 -0.67
N LYS A 108 -3.58 36.06 -1.28
CA LYS A 108 -4.26 37.17 -0.59
C LYS A 108 -5.19 36.67 0.51
N ALA A 109 -5.49 37.53 1.49
CA ALA A 109 -6.32 37.16 2.64
C ALA A 109 -7.74 36.71 2.26
N SER A 110 -8.35 37.38 1.29
CA SER A 110 -9.68 37.08 0.74
C SER A 110 -9.71 35.73 0.01
N GLU A 111 -8.69 35.43 -0.80
CA GLU A 111 -8.56 34.15 -1.50
C GLU A 111 -8.48 32.98 -0.52
N ASN A 112 -7.70 33.14 0.55
CA ASN A 112 -7.59 32.10 1.58
C ASN A 112 -8.90 31.83 2.32
N LEU A 113 -9.74 32.85 2.50
CA LEU A 113 -11.08 32.67 3.06
C LEU A 113 -11.95 31.82 2.13
N LEU A 114 -11.95 32.11 0.82
CA LEU A 114 -12.72 31.38 -0.19
C LEU A 114 -12.20 29.95 -0.45
N LEU A 115 -10.90 29.71 -0.24
CA LEU A 115 -10.30 28.38 -0.37
C LEU A 115 -10.53 27.49 0.87
N ASN A 116 -10.72 28.12 2.03
CA ASN A 116 -11.03 27.45 3.29
C ASN A 116 -12.53 27.41 3.60
N SER A 117 -13.38 27.94 2.74
CA SER A 117 -14.82 27.76 2.86
C SER A 117 -15.25 26.33 2.51
N TYR A 118 -16.37 25.90 3.08
CA TYR A 118 -16.94 24.60 2.79
C TYR A 118 -17.38 24.51 1.33
N ARG A 119 -17.05 23.40 0.65
CA ARG A 119 -17.43 23.16 -0.75
C ARG A 119 -18.14 21.81 -0.87
N LYS A 120 -19.12 21.74 -1.78
CA LYS A 120 -19.87 20.51 -2.07
C LYS A 120 -18.97 19.36 -2.53
N ILE A 121 -17.78 19.65 -3.07
CA ILE A 121 -16.80 18.63 -3.48
C ILE A 121 -16.31 17.77 -2.32
N PHE A 122 -16.36 18.25 -1.07
CA PHE A 122 -15.96 17.46 0.11
C PHE A 122 -16.88 16.26 0.35
N ARG A 123 -18.04 16.19 -0.32
CA ARG A 123 -18.93 15.03 -0.25
C ARG A 123 -18.36 13.81 -0.98
N TRP A 124 -17.44 14.00 -1.93
CA TRP A 124 -16.89 12.91 -2.76
C TRP A 124 -16.16 11.83 -1.96
N LYS A 125 -15.44 12.17 -0.89
CA LYS A 125 -14.78 11.18 -0.02
C LYS A 125 -15.77 10.20 0.62
N TYR A 126 -17.02 10.63 0.88
CA TYR A 126 -18.05 9.75 1.45
C TYR A 126 -18.61 8.80 0.39
N TYR A 127 -18.78 9.26 -0.86
CA TYR A 127 -19.14 8.39 -1.97
C TYR A 127 -18.02 7.41 -2.30
N ALA A 128 -16.76 7.86 -2.29
CA ALA A 128 -15.60 6.99 -2.47
C ALA A 128 -15.53 5.91 -1.38
N LEU A 129 -15.76 6.28 -0.11
CA LEU A 129 -15.86 5.32 1.00
C LEU A 129 -17.01 4.32 0.77
N ALA A 130 -18.20 4.80 0.39
CA ALA A 130 -19.35 3.93 0.15
C ALA A 130 -19.07 2.90 -0.95
N VAL A 131 -18.55 3.34 -2.10
CA VAL A 131 -18.14 2.45 -3.21
C VAL A 131 -17.13 1.41 -2.72
N MET A 132 -16.11 1.84 -1.98
CA MET A 132 -15.05 0.96 -1.49
C MET A 132 -15.55 -0.08 -0.47
N LEU A 133 -16.47 0.29 0.42
CA LEU A 133 -17.06 -0.63 1.38
C LEU A 133 -18.00 -1.63 0.70
N VAL A 134 -18.79 -1.20 -0.29
CA VAL A 134 -19.62 -2.11 -1.09
C VAL A 134 -18.75 -3.12 -1.83
N LEU A 135 -17.68 -2.67 -2.49
CA LEU A 135 -16.73 -3.58 -3.15
C LEU A 135 -16.05 -4.55 -2.16
N ALA A 136 -15.70 -4.07 -0.96
CA ALA A 136 -15.13 -4.93 0.09
C ALA A 136 -16.12 -6.01 0.54
N ILE A 137 -17.39 -5.65 0.77
CA ILE A 137 -18.45 -6.60 1.12
C ILE A 137 -18.68 -7.62 -0.01
N SER A 138 -18.61 -7.19 -1.27
CA SER A 138 -18.69 -8.09 -2.42
C SER A 138 -17.49 -9.02 -2.57
N GLY A 139 -16.41 -8.82 -1.79
CA GLY A 139 -15.25 -9.70 -1.77
C GLY A 139 -14.04 -9.21 -2.57
N THR A 140 -13.95 -7.90 -2.84
CA THR A 140 -12.83 -7.28 -3.57
C THR A 140 -12.23 -6.11 -2.81
N LEU A 141 -10.96 -6.21 -2.39
CA LEU A 141 -10.31 -5.20 -1.56
C LEU A 141 -9.58 -4.13 -2.40
N GLN A 142 -10.26 -3.01 -2.67
CA GLN A 142 -9.69 -1.85 -3.38
C GLN A 142 -9.33 -0.66 -2.47
N THR A 143 -9.57 -0.78 -1.17
CA THR A 143 -9.29 0.29 -0.20
C THR A 143 -7.83 0.73 -0.20
N GLY A 144 -6.90 -0.19 -0.43
CA GLY A 144 -5.45 0.08 -0.54
C GLY A 144 -5.01 1.02 -1.67
N LEU A 145 -5.88 1.32 -2.64
CA LEU A 145 -5.59 2.28 -3.72
C LEU A 145 -5.67 3.73 -3.23
N LEU A 146 -6.71 4.08 -2.47
CA LEU A 146 -6.96 5.43 -1.93
C LEU A 146 -6.66 5.54 -0.43
N ASP A 147 -6.15 4.48 0.19
CA ASP A 147 -5.72 4.54 1.58
C ASP A 147 -4.49 5.46 1.71
N PRO A 148 -4.53 6.52 2.55
CA PRO A 148 -3.45 7.50 2.63
C PRO A 148 -2.12 6.91 3.11
N ILE A 149 -2.14 5.89 3.96
CA ILE A 149 -0.91 5.30 4.52
C ILE A 149 -0.28 4.37 3.49
N SER A 150 -1.07 3.47 2.91
CA SER A 150 -0.65 2.54 1.85
C SER A 150 -0.17 3.28 0.60
N LEU A 151 -0.81 4.39 0.26
CA LEU A 151 -0.39 5.24 -0.86
C LEU A 151 0.98 5.87 -0.61
N VAL A 152 1.23 6.42 0.59
CA VAL A 152 2.51 7.02 0.93
C VAL A 152 3.59 5.96 1.03
N SER A 153 3.36 4.84 1.74
CA SER A 153 4.35 3.75 1.85
C SER A 153 4.76 3.25 0.48
N ARG A 154 3.79 2.92 -0.39
CA ARG A 154 4.06 2.45 -1.76
C ARG A 154 4.83 3.48 -2.57
N SER A 155 4.42 4.76 -2.54
CA SER A 155 5.09 5.81 -3.32
C SER A 155 6.53 6.03 -2.86
N PHE A 156 6.78 5.94 -1.54
CA PHE A 156 8.14 6.05 -1.01
C PHE A 156 9.01 4.86 -1.42
N ILE A 157 8.47 3.63 -1.30
CA ILE A 157 9.19 2.39 -1.61
C ILE A 157 9.52 2.28 -3.10
N VAL A 158 8.51 2.50 -3.95
CA VAL A 158 8.59 2.23 -5.40
C VAL A 158 9.24 3.39 -6.16
N SER A 159 9.13 4.63 -5.67
CA SER A 159 9.53 5.81 -6.44
C SER A 159 10.55 6.70 -5.71
N VAL A 160 10.26 7.14 -4.47
CA VAL A 160 11.09 8.16 -3.79
C VAL A 160 12.44 7.60 -3.36
N LEU A 161 12.48 6.47 -2.66
CA LEU A 161 13.72 5.87 -2.16
C LEU A 161 14.69 5.47 -3.30
N PRO A 162 14.24 4.81 -4.39
CA PRO A 162 15.11 4.53 -5.52
C PRO A 162 15.65 5.81 -6.19
N ALA A 163 14.83 6.87 -6.31
CA ALA A 163 15.25 8.14 -6.88
C ALA A 163 16.31 8.85 -6.02
N LEU A 164 16.14 8.86 -4.69
CA LEU A 164 17.12 9.44 -3.75
C LEU A 164 18.47 8.72 -3.82
N GLN A 165 18.45 7.40 -4.00
CA GLN A 165 19.67 6.62 -4.17
C GLN A 165 20.42 6.98 -5.46
N LYS A 166 19.68 7.25 -6.55
CA LYS A 166 20.28 7.70 -7.81
C LYS A 166 20.97 9.07 -7.67
N SER A 167 20.49 9.93 -6.76
CA SER A 167 21.09 11.25 -6.47
C SER A 167 22.29 11.24 -5.51
N GLY A 168 22.79 10.07 -5.09
CA GLY A 168 24.00 9.95 -4.27
C GLY A 168 23.76 9.74 -2.77
N ALA A 169 22.52 9.56 -2.31
CA ALA A 169 22.24 9.10 -0.95
C ALA A 169 22.43 7.58 -0.88
N TYR A 170 23.55 7.11 -0.32
CA TYR A 170 23.91 5.68 -0.25
C TYR A 170 23.02 4.88 0.73
N LEU A 171 21.72 4.70 0.42
CA LEU A 171 20.81 3.88 1.23
C LEU A 171 20.82 2.38 0.86
N TYR A 172 21.09 2.00 -0.40
CA TYR A 172 21.16 0.58 -0.82
C TYR A 172 22.50 0.22 -1.49
N LEU A 173 22.88 -1.06 -1.37
CA LEU A 173 24.05 -1.67 -2.03
C LEU A 173 23.85 -1.90 -3.54
N LYS A 174 22.60 -2.17 -3.97
CA LYS A 174 22.19 -2.33 -5.37
C LYS A 174 20.96 -1.46 -5.60
N GLN A 175 20.91 -0.72 -6.71
CA GLN A 175 19.77 0.14 -7.02
C GLN A 175 18.54 -0.72 -7.34
N PRO A 176 17.45 -0.64 -6.54
CA PRO A 176 16.22 -1.32 -6.87
C PRO A 176 15.54 -0.60 -8.04
N VAL A 177 14.98 -1.39 -8.96
CA VAL A 177 14.20 -0.90 -10.10
C VAL A 177 12.79 -1.43 -9.94
N PHE A 178 11.80 -0.56 -10.09
CA PHE A 178 10.40 -0.97 -10.01
C PHE A 178 9.64 -0.73 -11.31
N SER A 179 9.00 -1.78 -11.82
CA SER A 179 8.07 -1.67 -12.95
C SER A 179 6.91 -0.75 -12.57
N GLY A 180 6.58 0.24 -13.41
CA GLY A 180 5.51 1.19 -13.11
C GLY A 180 5.83 2.24 -12.02
N GLY A 181 7.08 2.31 -11.53
CA GLY A 181 7.45 3.28 -10.50
C GLY A 181 7.34 4.75 -10.94
N THR A 182 7.47 5.03 -12.24
CA THR A 182 7.21 6.35 -12.82
C THR A 182 5.74 6.76 -12.74
N LEU A 183 4.83 5.82 -13.01
CA LEU A 183 3.38 6.05 -12.92
C LEU A 183 2.97 6.31 -11.46
N VAL A 184 3.47 5.51 -10.52
CA VAL A 184 3.22 5.72 -9.08
C VAL A 184 3.77 7.09 -8.64
N ALA A 185 4.97 7.47 -9.09
CA ALA A 185 5.57 8.77 -8.80
C ALA A 185 4.70 9.92 -9.34
N ALA A 186 4.29 9.83 -10.61
CA ALA A 186 3.49 10.85 -11.27
C ALA A 186 2.15 11.06 -10.56
N LEU A 187 1.45 9.97 -10.19
CA LEU A 187 0.21 10.05 -9.43
C LEU A 187 0.42 10.65 -8.04
N PHE A 188 1.49 10.26 -7.34
CA PHE A 188 1.79 10.80 -6.02
C PHE A 188 2.10 12.30 -6.09
N ILE A 189 2.94 12.73 -7.03
CA ILE A 189 3.25 14.15 -7.26
C ILE A 189 1.99 14.93 -7.62
N LEU A 190 1.13 14.40 -8.50
CA LEU A 190 -0.14 15.04 -8.86
C LEU A 190 -1.03 15.27 -7.63
N ILE A 191 -1.12 14.29 -6.73
CA ILE A 191 -1.88 14.41 -5.47
C ILE A 191 -1.28 15.50 -4.57
N LEU A 192 0.04 15.59 -4.50
CA LEU A 192 0.73 16.63 -3.73
C LEU A 192 0.52 18.03 -4.35
N LEU A 193 0.63 18.17 -5.67
CA LEU A 193 0.38 19.41 -6.41
C LEU A 193 -1.09 19.85 -6.33
N ALA A 194 -2.02 18.91 -6.15
CA ALA A 194 -3.43 19.25 -5.96
C ALA A 194 -3.71 20.15 -4.74
N ASN A 195 -2.77 20.24 -3.79
CA ASN A 195 -2.82 21.22 -2.70
C ASN A 195 -2.78 22.68 -3.18
N GLY A 196 -2.29 22.93 -4.40
CA GLY A 196 -2.34 24.24 -5.04
C GLY A 196 -3.77 24.66 -5.38
N PHE A 197 -4.67 23.73 -5.70
CA PHE A 197 -6.08 24.07 -5.95
C PHE A 197 -6.81 24.36 -4.65
N MET A 198 -6.64 23.52 -3.63
CA MET A 198 -7.24 23.69 -2.31
C MET A 198 -6.34 23.12 -1.21
N PRO A 199 -6.22 23.78 -0.05
CA PRO A 199 -5.51 23.26 1.11
C PRO A 199 -5.99 21.85 1.48
N ARG A 200 -5.05 20.91 1.64
CA ARG A 200 -5.34 19.51 2.01
C ARG A 200 -6.38 18.84 1.10
N PHE A 201 -6.25 19.04 -0.22
CA PHE A 201 -7.18 18.52 -1.23
C PHE A 201 -7.53 17.04 -0.99
N TRP A 202 -6.53 16.18 -0.78
CA TRP A 202 -6.74 14.76 -0.54
C TRP A 202 -7.61 14.48 0.69
N CYS A 203 -7.27 15.07 1.84
CA CYS A 203 -7.97 14.83 3.11
C CYS A 203 -9.41 15.36 3.13
N ARG A 204 -9.70 16.39 2.33
CA ARG A 204 -11.02 17.04 2.23
C ARG A 204 -11.92 16.40 1.17
N ALA A 205 -11.37 16.02 0.01
CA ALA A 205 -12.18 15.64 -1.15
C ALA A 205 -12.15 14.14 -1.49
N LEU A 206 -11.04 13.43 -1.26
CA LEU A 206 -10.84 12.07 -1.81
C LEU A 206 -10.59 10.97 -0.76
N CYS A 207 -10.04 11.31 0.40
CA CYS A 207 -9.54 10.33 1.37
C CYS A 207 -10.67 9.52 2.06
N PRO A 208 -10.83 8.22 1.78
CA PRO A 208 -11.87 7.37 2.38
C PRO A 208 -11.64 7.16 3.89
N LEU A 209 -10.36 7.04 4.33
CA LEU A 209 -10.03 6.97 5.76
C LEU A 209 -10.51 8.25 6.48
N GLY A 210 -10.37 9.39 5.81
CA GLY A 210 -10.86 10.66 6.31
C GLY A 210 -12.37 10.75 6.42
N ALA A 211 -13.09 10.17 5.46
CA ALA A 211 -14.54 10.06 5.50
C ALA A 211 -14.99 9.15 6.66
N LEU A 212 -14.35 7.98 6.81
CA LEU A 212 -14.64 7.02 7.88
C LEU A 212 -14.47 7.65 9.26
N LEU A 213 -13.32 8.27 9.53
CA LEU A 213 -13.08 8.95 10.80
C LEU A 213 -14.02 10.16 10.99
N GLY A 214 -14.40 10.83 9.89
CA GLY A 214 -15.38 11.91 9.91
C GLY A 214 -16.76 11.43 10.37
N LEU A 215 -17.25 10.29 9.86
CA LEU A 215 -18.51 9.67 10.26
C LEU A 215 -18.49 9.27 11.74
N LEU A 216 -17.39 8.66 12.20
CA LEU A 216 -17.22 8.27 13.60
C LEU A 216 -17.14 9.48 14.54
N SER A 217 -16.59 10.59 14.06
CA SER A 217 -16.47 11.83 14.84
C SER A 217 -17.72 12.72 14.85
N MET A 218 -18.84 12.32 14.23
CA MET A 218 -20.06 13.15 14.17
C MET A 218 -20.54 13.59 15.56
N ASN A 219 -20.49 12.66 16.52
CA ASN A 219 -20.95 12.86 17.88
C ASN A 219 -19.80 12.98 18.87
N SER A 220 -18.63 13.43 18.42
CA SER A 220 -17.46 13.51 19.30
C SER A 220 -17.68 14.44 20.48
N ILE A 221 -17.36 13.97 21.69
CA ILE A 221 -17.58 14.69 22.95
C ILE A 221 -16.78 16.01 22.97
N PHE A 222 -15.51 15.95 22.61
CA PHE A 222 -14.63 17.11 22.55
C PHE A 222 -14.63 17.69 21.14
N ARG A 223 -15.01 18.97 21.04
CA ARG A 223 -15.05 19.69 19.77
C ARG A 223 -14.67 21.15 19.96
N ILE A 224 -14.49 21.83 18.83
CA ILE A 224 -14.24 23.27 18.82
C ILE A 224 -15.56 23.95 19.14
N ARG A 225 -15.58 24.81 20.16
CA ARG A 225 -16.73 25.64 20.51
C ARG A 225 -16.39 27.11 20.38
N ARG A 226 -17.34 27.88 19.89
CA ARG A 226 -17.31 29.34 19.86
C ARG A 226 -18.11 29.88 21.05
N ASP A 227 -17.50 30.81 21.77
CA ASP A 227 -18.16 31.67 22.76
C ASP A 227 -18.70 32.90 22.01
N VAL A 228 -20.03 33.00 21.90
CA VAL A 228 -20.70 34.03 21.09
C VAL A 228 -20.49 35.42 21.70
N GLU A 229 -20.46 35.52 23.04
CA GLU A 229 -20.33 36.78 23.77
C GLU A 229 -18.96 37.43 23.58
N LYS A 230 -17.91 36.63 23.34
CA LYS A 230 -16.52 37.10 23.15
C LYS A 230 -16.15 37.31 21.68
N CYS A 231 -16.98 36.90 20.74
CA CYS A 231 -16.60 36.89 19.33
C CYS A 231 -17.01 38.18 18.63
N THR A 232 -16.04 38.88 18.05
CA THR A 232 -16.22 40.14 17.30
C THR A 232 -16.47 39.94 15.80
N ASP A 233 -16.86 38.73 15.37
CA ASP A 233 -17.11 38.36 13.96
C ASP A 233 -15.99 38.73 12.95
N CYS A 234 -14.73 38.80 13.40
CA CYS A 234 -13.60 39.21 12.56
C CYS A 234 -13.19 38.22 11.43
N HIS A 235 -13.86 37.06 11.33
CA HIS A 235 -13.63 35.97 10.36
C HIS A 235 -12.19 35.40 10.22
N LYS A 236 -11.24 35.80 11.08
CA LYS A 236 -9.84 35.30 11.05
C LYS A 236 -9.74 33.78 11.25
N CYS A 237 -10.66 33.20 12.02
CA CYS A 237 -10.72 31.75 12.25
C CYS A 237 -11.06 30.96 10.97
N LEU A 238 -11.89 31.51 10.08
CA LEU A 238 -12.25 30.92 8.79
C LEU A 238 -11.07 30.89 7.84
N ARG A 239 -10.31 32.00 7.79
CA ARG A 239 -9.08 32.11 6.98
C ARG A 239 -8.04 31.05 7.37
N SER A 240 -7.95 30.69 8.64
CA SER A 240 -7.00 29.69 9.16
C SER A 240 -7.54 28.25 9.17
N CYS A 241 -8.81 28.05 8.80
CA CYS A 241 -9.49 26.76 8.88
C CYS A 241 -9.09 25.82 7.73
N GLN A 242 -8.01 25.07 7.93
CA GLN A 242 -7.55 24.06 6.97
C GLN A 242 -8.48 22.84 6.83
N GLY A 243 -9.54 22.70 7.63
CA GLY A 243 -10.55 21.64 7.44
C GLY A 243 -11.76 22.06 6.60
N GLY A 244 -11.99 23.36 6.40
CA GLY A 244 -13.25 23.84 5.81
C GLY A 244 -14.50 23.51 6.65
N CYS A 245 -14.33 23.36 7.96
CA CYS A 245 -15.39 22.98 8.89
C CYS A 245 -16.23 24.15 9.42
N ASP A 246 -15.90 25.40 9.06
CA ASP A 246 -16.61 26.61 9.49
C ASP A 246 -16.69 26.78 11.03
N PRO A 247 -15.57 27.11 11.71
CA PRO A 247 -15.56 27.37 13.16
C PRO A 247 -16.30 28.66 13.58
N HIS A 248 -16.77 29.47 12.63
CA HIS A 248 -17.37 30.77 12.92
C HIS A 248 -18.88 30.67 13.09
N ALA A 249 -19.56 30.08 12.11
CA ALA A 249 -21.00 29.88 12.14
C ALA A 249 -21.30 28.47 12.68
N GLU A 250 -21.78 27.58 11.82
CA GLU A 250 -22.11 26.21 12.18
C GLU A 250 -20.93 25.27 11.97
N LEU A 251 -20.37 24.75 13.06
CA LEU A 251 -19.25 23.83 12.98
C LEU A 251 -19.69 22.50 12.38
N ARG A 252 -19.05 22.10 11.27
CA ARG A 252 -19.13 20.76 10.68
C ARG A 252 -18.07 19.85 11.30
N ALA A 253 -18.42 19.17 12.39
CA ALA A 253 -17.52 18.26 13.12
C ALA A 253 -16.86 17.21 12.21
N THR A 254 -17.61 16.67 11.24
CA THR A 254 -17.14 15.65 10.27
C THR A 254 -15.98 16.10 9.38
N GLU A 255 -15.85 17.41 9.16
CA GLU A 255 -14.78 18.04 8.36
C GLU A 255 -13.63 18.55 9.23
N CYS A 256 -13.82 18.67 10.55
CA CYS A 256 -12.82 19.23 11.44
C CYS A 256 -11.65 18.25 11.67
N HIS A 257 -10.46 18.60 11.21
CA HIS A 257 -9.23 17.81 11.46
C HIS A 257 -8.57 18.06 12.83
N VAL A 258 -9.22 18.82 13.72
CA VAL A 258 -8.70 19.11 15.07
C VAL A 258 -7.26 19.67 15.02
N CYS A 259 -7.02 20.57 14.06
CA CYS A 259 -5.69 21.13 13.78
C CYS A 259 -5.31 22.32 14.68
N MET A 260 -6.29 22.85 15.43
CA MET A 260 -6.17 23.98 16.37
C MET A 260 -5.70 25.32 15.77
N ASN A 261 -5.62 25.43 14.44
CA ASN A 261 -5.20 26.67 13.78
C ASN A 261 -6.18 27.83 13.99
N CYS A 262 -7.48 27.54 14.10
CA CYS A 262 -8.51 28.56 14.33
C CYS A 262 -8.47 29.13 15.75
N ILE A 263 -8.15 28.29 16.75
CA ILE A 263 -7.96 28.71 18.15
C ILE A 263 -6.76 29.67 18.22
N ALA A 264 -5.62 29.28 17.65
CA ALA A 264 -4.41 30.09 17.65
C ALA A 264 -4.54 31.41 16.86
N ALA A 265 -5.45 31.47 15.89
CA ALA A 265 -5.68 32.67 15.08
C ALA A 265 -6.72 33.64 15.67
N CYS A 266 -7.42 33.26 16.75
CA CYS A 266 -8.47 34.07 17.35
C CYS A 266 -7.86 35.11 18.31
N PRO A 267 -7.99 36.42 18.05
CA PRO A 267 -7.44 37.45 18.94
C PRO A 267 -8.15 37.50 20.30
N GLU A 268 -9.47 37.27 20.32
CA GLU A 268 -10.32 37.39 21.51
C GLU A 268 -10.39 36.10 22.35
N ASN A 269 -9.66 35.04 21.98
CA ASN A 269 -9.73 33.72 22.63
C ASN A 269 -11.17 33.15 22.74
N ALA A 270 -12.04 33.52 21.80
CA ALA A 270 -13.44 33.10 21.75
C ALA A 270 -13.62 31.64 21.30
N LEU A 271 -12.58 30.99 20.78
CA LEU A 271 -12.60 29.59 20.36
C LEU A 271 -11.85 28.71 21.35
N ARG A 272 -12.48 27.61 21.80
CA ARG A 272 -11.88 26.63 22.71
C ARG A 272 -12.14 25.21 22.24
N PHE A 273 -11.24 24.28 22.53
CA PHE A 273 -11.47 22.85 22.35
C PHE A 273 -11.97 22.28 23.68
N GLY A 274 -13.14 21.65 23.69
CA GLY A 274 -13.76 21.18 24.92
C GLY A 274 -15.15 20.58 24.71
N ILE A 275 -15.84 20.30 25.81
CA ILE A 275 -17.22 19.83 25.78
C ILE A 275 -18.12 21.01 25.32
N PRO A 276 -19.04 20.78 24.36
CA PRO A 276 -20.02 21.78 23.94
C PRO A 276 -20.90 22.19 25.13
N GLY A 277 -21.03 23.49 25.38
CA GLY A 277 -21.97 24.04 26.38
C GLY A 277 -23.27 24.51 25.73
N GLU A 278 -24.28 24.82 26.54
CA GLU A 278 -25.60 25.29 26.05
C GLU A 278 -25.52 26.54 25.15
N LYS A 279 -24.54 27.44 25.40
CA LYS A 279 -24.29 28.65 24.60
C LYS A 279 -23.32 28.46 23.43
N SER A 280 -23.00 27.22 23.04
CA SER A 280 -22.05 26.94 21.93
C SER A 280 -22.73 26.93 20.56
N SER A 281 -21.96 27.22 19.51
CA SER A 281 -22.46 27.31 18.13
C SER A 281 -23.21 26.04 17.67
N MET A 282 -24.30 26.25 16.91
CA MET A 282 -25.12 25.16 16.36
C MET A 282 -24.28 24.22 15.49
N HIS A 283 -24.53 22.92 15.65
CA HIS A 283 -23.83 21.90 14.88
C HIS A 283 -24.59 21.59 13.59
N ARG A 284 -23.91 21.72 12.44
CA ARG A 284 -24.51 21.31 11.17
C ARG A 284 -24.36 19.80 10.97
N PRO A 285 -25.47 19.05 10.81
CA PRO A 285 -25.39 17.63 10.54
C PRO A 285 -24.77 17.37 9.16
N LEU A 286 -24.35 16.12 8.95
CA LEU A 286 -23.77 15.68 7.70
C LEU A 286 -24.79 15.76 6.56
N ASP A 287 -24.58 16.69 5.65
CA ASP A 287 -25.42 16.88 4.45
C ASP A 287 -24.86 16.03 3.30
N ILE A 288 -25.32 14.78 3.22
CA ILE A 288 -25.11 13.89 2.07
C ILE A 288 -26.37 13.89 1.20
N ASN A 289 -26.17 13.97 -0.11
CA ASN A 289 -27.28 13.77 -1.05
C ASN A 289 -27.61 12.27 -1.08
N ARG A 290 -28.76 11.89 -0.50
CA ARG A 290 -29.22 10.50 -0.41
C ARG A 290 -29.26 9.81 -1.76
N ARG A 291 -29.76 10.49 -2.80
CA ARG A 291 -29.83 9.95 -4.16
C ARG A 291 -28.44 9.61 -4.70
N ARG A 292 -27.47 10.52 -4.56
CA ARG A 292 -26.08 10.25 -4.99
C ARG A 292 -25.40 9.15 -4.19
N PHE A 293 -25.73 9.03 -2.90
CA PHE A 293 -25.22 7.95 -2.07
C PHE A 293 -25.71 6.59 -2.57
N VAL A 294 -27.02 6.47 -2.84
CA VAL A 294 -27.61 5.26 -3.42
C VAL A 294 -27.04 4.98 -4.82
N GLU A 295 -26.97 5.99 -5.69
CA GLU A 295 -26.34 5.88 -7.02
C GLU A 295 -24.90 5.37 -6.93
N SER A 296 -24.11 5.84 -5.95
CA SER A 296 -22.74 5.36 -5.75
C SER A 296 -22.68 3.90 -5.28
N GLY A 297 -23.62 3.46 -4.42
CA GLY A 297 -23.72 2.06 -4.01
C GLY A 297 -24.15 1.14 -5.15
N VAL A 298 -25.14 1.56 -5.95
CA VAL A 298 -25.59 0.84 -7.15
C VAL A 298 -24.47 0.76 -8.18
N ALA A 299 -23.76 1.86 -8.45
CA ALA A 299 -22.61 1.86 -9.35
C ALA A 299 -21.52 0.88 -8.87
N ALA A 300 -21.27 0.80 -7.56
CA ALA A 300 -20.33 -0.18 -7.00
C ALA A 300 -20.78 -1.64 -7.21
N LEU A 301 -22.08 -1.92 -7.08
CA LEU A 301 -22.65 -3.24 -7.36
C LEU A 301 -22.50 -3.66 -8.84
N PHE A 302 -22.53 -2.71 -9.78
CA PHE A 302 -22.25 -2.98 -11.20
C PHE A 302 -20.75 -3.04 -11.52
N LEU A 303 -19.93 -2.25 -10.83
CA LEU A 303 -18.48 -2.29 -10.99
C LEU A 303 -17.89 -3.63 -10.54
N PHE A 304 -18.45 -4.24 -9.49
CA PHE A 304 -18.00 -5.54 -8.98
C PHE A 304 -17.97 -6.67 -10.04
N PRO A 305 -19.08 -7.02 -10.71
CA PRO A 305 -19.07 -8.06 -11.73
C PRO A 305 -18.21 -7.67 -12.93
N MET A 306 -18.10 -6.39 -13.29
CA MET A 306 -17.17 -5.96 -14.34
C MET A 306 -15.70 -6.21 -13.96
N MET A 307 -15.32 -5.94 -12.71
CA MET A 307 -13.98 -6.23 -12.22
C MET A 307 -13.72 -7.74 -12.15
N LYS A 308 -14.70 -8.54 -11.73
CA LYS A 308 -14.59 -10.01 -11.69
C LYS A 308 -14.65 -10.68 -13.06
N ALA A 309 -15.38 -10.11 -14.02
CA ALA A 309 -15.47 -10.60 -15.39
C ALA A 309 -14.23 -10.26 -16.23
N SER A 310 -13.38 -9.33 -15.77
CA SER A 310 -12.07 -9.13 -16.37
C SER A 310 -11.15 -10.32 -16.10
N VAL A 311 -10.15 -10.54 -16.96
CA VAL A 311 -9.15 -11.61 -16.76
C VAL A 311 -8.38 -11.31 -15.48
N THR A 312 -8.82 -11.93 -14.39
CA THR A 312 -8.18 -11.90 -13.08
C THR A 312 -7.48 -13.23 -12.86
N GLY A 313 -6.49 -13.26 -11.95
CA GLY A 313 -5.83 -14.50 -11.56
C GLY A 313 -6.78 -15.56 -10.95
N GLU A 314 -8.01 -15.17 -10.59
CA GLU A 314 -9.09 -16.08 -10.16
C GLU A 314 -9.77 -16.78 -11.34
N THR A 315 -10.02 -16.04 -12.43
CA THR A 315 -10.74 -16.53 -13.63
C THR A 315 -9.87 -17.36 -14.56
N LEU A 316 -8.57 -17.03 -14.64
CA LEU A 316 -7.61 -17.74 -15.46
C LEU A 316 -6.27 -17.81 -14.72
N ALA A 317 -5.71 -19.02 -14.64
CA ALA A 317 -4.35 -19.18 -14.14
C ALA A 317 -3.38 -18.54 -15.15
N THR A 318 -2.97 -17.31 -14.86
CA THR A 318 -2.00 -16.59 -15.70
C THR A 318 -0.59 -17.01 -15.32
N ALA A 319 0.20 -17.44 -16.32
CA ALA A 319 1.58 -17.88 -16.13
C ALA A 319 2.47 -16.82 -15.45
N SER A 320 2.20 -15.54 -15.67
CA SER A 320 2.98 -14.42 -15.14
C SER A 320 2.64 -14.03 -13.70
N VAL A 321 1.57 -14.54 -13.10
CA VAL A 321 1.15 -14.17 -11.74
C VAL A 321 1.80 -15.08 -10.71
N ILE A 322 3.13 -14.96 -10.59
CA ILE A 322 3.92 -15.65 -9.57
C ILE A 322 3.89 -14.79 -8.30
N ARG A 323 3.37 -15.32 -7.19
CA ARG A 323 3.29 -14.60 -5.91
C ARG A 323 4.46 -14.96 -4.97
N PRO A 324 4.77 -14.09 -3.99
CA PRO A 324 5.77 -14.40 -2.98
C PRO A 324 5.45 -15.68 -2.19
N PRO A 325 6.47 -16.38 -1.66
CA PRO A 325 6.25 -17.58 -0.86
C PRO A 325 5.40 -17.26 0.37
N GLY A 326 4.45 -18.14 0.69
CA GLY A 326 3.50 -17.93 1.79
C GLY A 326 2.25 -17.13 1.41
N ALA A 327 2.14 -16.62 0.18
CA ALA A 327 0.90 -16.04 -0.32
C ALA A 327 -0.27 -17.04 -0.23
N LEU A 328 -1.44 -16.55 0.14
CA LEU A 328 -2.68 -17.31 0.10
C LEU A 328 -3.09 -17.65 -1.34
N ASP A 329 -4.12 -18.50 -1.48
CA ASP A 329 -4.79 -18.70 -2.78
C ASP A 329 -5.20 -17.34 -3.36
N GLU A 330 -5.20 -17.21 -4.69
CA GLU A 330 -5.34 -15.90 -5.36
C GLU A 330 -6.58 -15.13 -4.89
N VAL A 331 -7.69 -15.82 -4.66
CA VAL A 331 -8.93 -15.19 -4.16
C VAL A 331 -8.71 -14.56 -2.78
N ASP A 332 -8.23 -15.36 -1.83
CA ASP A 332 -8.02 -14.89 -0.45
C ASP A 332 -6.88 -13.87 -0.36
N PHE A 333 -5.89 -13.99 -1.24
CA PHE A 333 -4.80 -13.03 -1.35
C PHE A 333 -5.33 -11.65 -1.78
N LEU A 334 -6.12 -11.57 -2.86
CA LEU A 334 -6.72 -10.32 -3.35
C LEU A 334 -7.69 -9.71 -2.33
N ARG A 335 -8.35 -10.55 -1.53
CA ARG A 335 -9.23 -10.12 -0.44
C ARG A 335 -8.53 -9.49 0.76
N ARG A 336 -7.22 -9.73 0.92
CA ARG A 336 -6.44 -9.26 2.08
C ARG A 336 -5.32 -8.29 1.72
N CYS A 337 -4.85 -8.27 0.47
CA CYS A 337 -3.72 -7.43 0.07
C CYS A 337 -4.13 -5.95 -0.01
N ILE A 338 -3.52 -5.11 0.83
CA ILE A 338 -3.77 -3.65 0.85
C ILE A 338 -2.82 -2.85 -0.06
N LYS A 339 -2.02 -3.51 -0.90
CA LYS A 339 -1.16 -2.84 -1.91
C LYS A 339 -0.19 -1.81 -1.28
N CYS A 340 0.32 -2.09 -0.08
CA CYS A 340 1.18 -1.18 0.70
C CYS A 340 2.65 -1.13 0.24
N GLY A 341 3.14 -2.18 -0.44
CA GLY A 341 4.50 -2.25 -0.96
C GLY A 341 5.57 -2.79 0.00
N GLU A 342 5.25 -3.08 1.27
CA GLU A 342 6.26 -3.51 2.27
C GLU A 342 7.05 -4.76 1.85
N CYS A 343 6.37 -5.76 1.29
CA CYS A 343 7.04 -6.97 0.79
C CYS A 343 8.06 -6.67 -0.33
N MET A 344 7.85 -5.60 -1.12
CA MET A 344 8.76 -5.16 -2.17
C MET A 344 10.00 -4.48 -1.58
N ARG A 345 9.81 -3.70 -0.51
CA ARG A 345 10.88 -2.98 0.20
C ARG A 345 11.91 -3.92 0.82
N VAL A 346 11.45 -5.03 1.39
CA VAL A 346 12.28 -5.99 2.12
C VAL A 346 12.90 -7.08 1.23
N CYS A 347 12.60 -7.05 -0.07
CA CYS A 347 13.09 -8.04 -1.02
C CYS A 347 14.56 -7.76 -1.39
N PRO A 348 15.53 -8.62 -0.99
CA PRO A 348 16.95 -8.35 -1.23
C PRO A 348 17.34 -8.41 -2.71
N THR A 349 16.63 -9.20 -3.51
CA THR A 349 16.88 -9.40 -4.94
C THR A 349 16.05 -8.48 -5.82
N ASN A 350 15.14 -7.68 -5.24
CA ASN A 350 14.20 -6.82 -5.97
C ASN A 350 13.31 -7.59 -7.00
N VAL A 351 13.08 -8.89 -6.79
CA VAL A 351 12.21 -9.71 -7.66
C VAL A 351 10.74 -9.35 -7.52
N ILE A 352 10.31 -8.87 -6.35
CA ILE A 352 8.90 -8.53 -6.08
C ILE A 352 8.62 -7.12 -6.60
N GLN A 353 7.64 -7.04 -7.50
CA GLN A 353 7.31 -5.87 -8.28
C GLN A 353 5.81 -5.56 -8.16
N PRO A 354 5.38 -4.29 -8.28
CA PRO A 354 3.97 -3.96 -8.32
C PRO A 354 3.38 -4.37 -9.68
N ALA A 355 2.36 -5.21 -9.66
CA ALA A 355 1.61 -5.57 -10.86
C ALA A 355 0.95 -4.34 -11.48
N LEU A 356 0.90 -4.29 -12.79
CA LEU A 356 0.08 -3.36 -13.56
C LEU A 356 -1.19 -4.08 -13.99
N LEU A 357 -1.10 -4.90 -15.03
CA LEU A 357 -2.24 -5.62 -15.61
C LEU A 357 -2.07 -7.14 -15.58
N GLU A 358 -0.95 -7.66 -15.09
CA GLU A 358 -0.63 -9.09 -15.08
C GLU A 358 -1.65 -9.91 -14.27
N SER A 359 -2.18 -9.34 -13.20
CA SER A 359 -3.18 -9.94 -12.30
C SER A 359 -4.60 -9.39 -12.54
N GLY A 360 -4.81 -8.70 -13.67
CA GLY A 360 -6.05 -7.98 -13.96
C GLY A 360 -6.22 -6.70 -13.13
N PHE A 361 -7.35 -6.02 -13.30
CA PHE A 361 -7.63 -4.74 -12.62
C PHE A 361 -7.74 -4.88 -11.10
N GLU A 362 -8.26 -6.00 -10.61
CA GLU A 362 -8.37 -6.26 -9.17
C GLU A 362 -6.99 -6.30 -8.49
N GLY A 363 -6.01 -6.87 -9.20
CA GLY A 363 -4.63 -7.06 -8.79
C GLY A 363 -3.70 -5.86 -9.03
N LEU A 364 -4.21 -4.69 -9.45
CA LEU A 364 -3.36 -3.51 -9.68
C LEU A 364 -2.51 -3.18 -8.43
N TRP A 365 -1.21 -3.03 -8.63
CA TRP A 365 -0.17 -2.78 -7.62
C TRP A 365 -0.03 -3.85 -6.53
N THR A 366 -0.59 -5.05 -6.73
CA THR A 366 -0.30 -6.20 -5.88
C THR A 366 1.09 -6.77 -6.21
N PRO A 367 1.78 -7.41 -5.24
CA PRO A 367 3.13 -7.93 -5.47
C PRO A 367 3.14 -9.17 -6.39
N VAL A 368 3.93 -9.11 -7.46
CA VAL A 368 4.23 -10.22 -8.38
C VAL A 368 5.73 -10.38 -8.54
N LEU A 369 6.20 -11.59 -8.85
CA LEU A 369 7.61 -11.83 -9.14
C LEU A 369 7.91 -11.62 -10.61
N ILE A 370 8.89 -10.76 -10.92
CA ILE A 370 9.43 -10.59 -12.27
C ILE A 370 10.87 -11.10 -12.28
N ASN A 371 11.04 -12.34 -12.73
CA ASN A 371 12.32 -13.04 -12.66
C ASN A 371 13.42 -12.45 -13.56
N LYS A 372 13.04 -11.61 -14.54
CA LYS A 372 14.00 -10.82 -15.33
C LYS A 372 14.74 -9.78 -14.50
N ILE A 373 14.13 -9.27 -13.41
CA ILE A 373 14.73 -8.26 -12.53
C ILE A 373 15.55 -8.92 -11.41
N GLY A 374 14.99 -9.96 -10.78
CA GLY A 374 15.63 -10.67 -9.67
C GLY A 374 15.16 -12.11 -9.56
N TYR A 375 15.40 -12.77 -8.44
CA TYR A 375 14.90 -14.12 -8.16
C TYR A 375 14.49 -14.27 -6.69
N CYS A 376 13.66 -15.25 -6.35
CA CYS A 376 13.35 -15.54 -4.95
C CYS A 376 14.55 -16.21 -4.27
N GLU A 377 15.17 -15.52 -3.31
CA GLU A 377 16.28 -16.08 -2.54
C GLU A 377 15.82 -17.31 -1.73
N HIS A 378 16.56 -18.41 -1.81
CA HIS A 378 16.15 -19.70 -1.25
C HIS A 378 16.01 -19.61 0.28
N HIS A 379 16.97 -18.98 0.95
CA HIS A 379 17.02 -18.86 2.40
C HIS A 379 16.44 -17.53 2.94
N CYS A 380 15.29 -17.08 2.43
CA CYS A 380 14.66 -15.82 2.84
C CYS A 380 13.12 -15.93 2.96
N ASN A 381 12.54 -15.48 4.07
CA ASN A 381 11.08 -15.44 4.31
C ASN A 381 10.54 -14.04 4.67
N LEU A 382 11.32 -12.98 4.46
CA LEU A 382 11.03 -11.62 4.95
C LEU A 382 9.67 -11.06 4.48
N CYS A 383 9.22 -11.40 3.26
CA CYS A 383 7.96 -10.91 2.72
C CYS A 383 6.72 -11.29 3.56
N GLY A 384 6.72 -12.46 4.19
CA GLY A 384 5.64 -12.90 5.09
C GLY A 384 5.74 -12.28 6.48
N SER A 385 6.94 -11.86 6.90
CA SER A 385 7.16 -11.23 8.20
C SER A 385 6.67 -9.77 8.25
N VAL A 386 6.58 -9.09 7.12
CA VAL A 386 6.17 -7.66 7.04
C VAL A 386 4.73 -7.45 6.56
N CYS A 387 3.98 -8.50 6.25
CA CYS A 387 2.62 -8.38 5.74
C CYS A 387 1.63 -8.04 6.88
N PRO A 388 1.03 -6.84 6.93
CA PRO A 388 0.20 -6.42 8.06
C PRO A 388 -1.18 -7.10 8.08
N THR A 389 -1.63 -7.65 6.95
CA THR A 389 -2.96 -8.27 6.80
C THR A 389 -2.91 -9.79 6.74
N GLY A 390 -1.71 -10.39 6.71
CA GLY A 390 -1.54 -11.81 6.50
C GLY A 390 -1.96 -12.31 5.11
N ALA A 391 -2.02 -11.43 4.10
CA ALA A 391 -2.17 -11.84 2.69
C ALA A 391 -1.00 -12.73 2.24
N ILE A 392 0.20 -12.43 2.75
CA ILE A 392 1.35 -13.33 2.74
C ILE A 392 1.51 -13.81 4.17
N ARG A 393 1.32 -15.11 4.40
CA ARG A 393 1.46 -15.70 5.74
C ARG A 393 2.91 -15.61 6.21
N LYS A 394 3.09 -15.43 7.51
CA LYS A 394 4.39 -15.62 8.15
C LYS A 394 4.73 -17.11 8.10
N ILE A 395 5.73 -17.46 7.31
CA ILE A 395 6.23 -18.83 7.14
C ILE A 395 7.57 -19.00 7.85
N SER A 396 7.83 -20.19 8.38
CA SER A 396 9.15 -20.51 8.92
C SER A 396 10.13 -20.88 7.79
N MET A 397 11.43 -20.87 8.08
CA MET A 397 12.42 -21.30 7.10
C MET A 397 12.31 -22.80 6.82
N GLU A 398 11.94 -23.59 7.82
CA GLU A 398 11.69 -25.02 7.70
C GLU A 398 10.49 -25.28 6.78
N GLU A 399 9.39 -24.52 6.92
CA GLU A 399 8.22 -24.60 6.03
C GLU A 399 8.61 -24.27 4.58
N LYS A 400 9.35 -23.18 4.39
CA LYS A 400 9.78 -22.75 3.04
C LYS A 400 10.63 -23.83 2.36
N LEU A 401 11.58 -24.40 3.10
CA LEU A 401 12.54 -25.37 2.61
C LEU A 401 11.99 -26.81 2.56
N GLY A 402 10.85 -27.09 3.19
CA GLY A 402 10.32 -28.45 3.31
C GLY A 402 11.14 -29.32 4.26
N LYS A 403 11.71 -28.72 5.32
CA LYS A 403 12.39 -29.43 6.40
C LYS A 403 11.41 -29.76 7.52
N ALA A 404 11.71 -30.82 8.29
CA ALA A 404 10.88 -31.26 9.41
C ALA A 404 10.50 -30.08 10.33
N PRO A 405 9.22 -29.93 10.71
CA PRO A 405 8.12 -30.89 10.59
C PRO A 405 7.43 -30.95 9.21
N TYR A 406 7.79 -30.07 8.28
CA TYR A 406 7.22 -30.04 6.94
C TYR A 406 7.93 -31.03 6.01
N LYS A 407 7.18 -31.68 5.10
CA LYS A 407 7.72 -32.68 4.17
C LYS A 407 8.01 -32.12 2.77
N THR A 408 7.32 -31.05 2.38
CA THR A 408 7.37 -30.50 1.02
C THR A 408 7.72 -29.02 1.06
N PRO A 409 8.67 -28.55 0.23
CA PRO A 409 9.00 -27.14 0.15
C PRO A 409 7.84 -26.33 -0.43
N ILE A 410 7.77 -25.05 -0.08
CA ILE A 410 6.83 -24.12 -0.70
C ILE A 410 7.30 -23.84 -2.13
N LYS A 411 6.59 -24.43 -3.10
CA LYS A 411 6.69 -24.10 -4.52
C LYS A 411 5.87 -22.85 -4.84
N ILE A 412 6.45 -21.90 -5.55
CA ILE A 412 5.77 -20.69 -6.06
C ILE A 412 5.53 -20.73 -7.57
N GLY A 413 6.05 -21.75 -8.25
CA GLY A 413 5.89 -21.96 -9.69
C GLY A 413 6.79 -23.09 -10.19
N THR A 414 6.85 -23.26 -11.52
CA THR A 414 7.67 -24.26 -12.20
C THR A 414 8.37 -23.62 -13.39
N ALA A 415 9.64 -23.97 -13.64
CA ALA A 415 10.39 -23.48 -14.79
C ALA A 415 10.28 -24.41 -16.01
N PHE A 416 10.36 -23.83 -17.19
CA PHE A 416 10.26 -24.52 -18.48
C PHE A 416 11.32 -23.99 -19.44
N TYR A 417 11.85 -24.86 -20.28
CA TYR A 417 12.81 -24.51 -21.32
C TYR A 417 12.10 -24.28 -22.66
N ASP A 418 12.40 -23.16 -23.28
CA ASP A 418 12.16 -22.90 -24.68
C ASP A 418 13.34 -23.47 -25.48
N ARG A 419 13.12 -24.66 -26.08
CA ARG A 419 14.16 -25.35 -26.88
C ARG A 419 14.61 -24.55 -28.09
N GLY A 420 13.79 -23.63 -28.61
CA GLY A 420 14.14 -22.76 -29.73
C GLY A 420 15.08 -21.61 -29.35
N ARG A 421 15.25 -21.31 -28.06
CA ARG A 421 16.15 -20.25 -27.56
C ARG A 421 17.31 -20.77 -26.72
N CYS A 422 17.18 -21.96 -26.14
CA CYS A 422 18.20 -22.53 -25.27
C CYS A 422 19.47 -22.84 -26.07
N LEU A 423 20.62 -22.27 -25.67
CA LEU A 423 21.88 -22.37 -26.43
C LEU A 423 22.30 -23.81 -26.77
N PRO A 424 22.21 -24.80 -25.85
CA PRO A 424 22.53 -26.20 -26.17
C PRO A 424 21.51 -26.90 -27.07
N TRP A 425 20.26 -26.41 -27.14
CA TRP A 425 19.20 -26.98 -27.98
C TRP A 425 19.14 -26.33 -29.37
N ALA A 426 19.21 -24.99 -29.43
CA ALA A 426 18.97 -24.21 -30.65
C ALA A 426 20.25 -23.89 -31.43
N MET A 427 21.37 -23.69 -30.73
CA MET A 427 22.61 -23.15 -31.32
C MET A 427 23.81 -24.08 -31.17
N ASN A 428 23.61 -25.32 -30.71
CA ASN A 428 24.67 -26.31 -30.46
C ASN A 428 25.84 -25.75 -29.61
N THR A 429 25.53 -24.81 -28.71
CA THR A 429 26.50 -24.08 -27.91
C THR A 429 26.44 -24.55 -26.46
N GLU A 430 27.60 -24.82 -25.86
CA GLU A 430 27.69 -25.31 -24.48
C GLU A 430 27.23 -24.24 -23.49
N CYS A 431 26.34 -24.61 -22.57
CA CYS A 431 25.87 -23.72 -21.51
C CYS A 431 25.35 -24.56 -20.33
N ILE A 432 25.92 -24.36 -19.15
CA ILE A 432 25.55 -25.08 -17.92
C ILE A 432 24.99 -24.17 -16.81
N VAL A 433 24.89 -22.86 -17.08
CA VAL A 433 24.61 -21.81 -16.08
C VAL A 433 23.39 -22.13 -15.22
N CYS A 434 22.30 -22.61 -15.83
CA CYS A 434 21.05 -22.87 -15.11
C CYS A 434 21.17 -23.97 -14.03
N GLU A 435 21.99 -25.00 -14.25
CA GLU A 435 22.27 -26.03 -13.25
C GLU A 435 23.18 -25.50 -12.14
N GLU A 436 24.22 -24.73 -12.50
CA GLU A 436 25.16 -24.17 -11.53
C GLU A 436 24.47 -23.29 -10.48
N VAL A 437 23.51 -22.47 -10.93
CA VAL A 437 22.78 -21.54 -10.05
C VAL A 437 21.57 -22.16 -9.34
N CYS A 438 21.21 -23.41 -9.64
CA CYS A 438 20.04 -24.06 -9.03
C CYS A 438 20.29 -24.30 -7.53
N PRO A 439 19.48 -23.70 -6.63
CA PRO A 439 19.77 -23.69 -5.19
C PRO A 439 19.18 -24.90 -4.45
N THR A 440 18.37 -25.73 -5.11
CA THR A 440 17.68 -26.84 -4.46
C THR A 440 18.64 -28.02 -4.22
N PRO A 441 18.59 -28.67 -3.05
CA PRO A 441 19.27 -29.94 -2.82
C PRO A 441 18.27 -31.11 -2.74
N PRO A 442 18.26 -32.09 -3.68
CA PRO A 442 19.02 -32.15 -4.93
C PRO A 442 18.60 -31.09 -5.96
N LYS A 443 19.47 -30.83 -6.95
CA LYS A 443 19.21 -29.85 -8.01
C LYS A 443 17.98 -30.26 -8.83
N ALA A 444 17.14 -29.28 -9.15
CA ALA A 444 15.97 -29.47 -10.00
C ALA A 444 16.31 -29.53 -11.50
N ILE A 445 17.54 -29.17 -11.88
CA ILE A 445 18.01 -29.16 -13.26
C ILE A 445 19.09 -30.23 -13.38
N TRP A 446 19.01 -31.04 -14.43
CA TRP A 446 19.99 -32.07 -14.78
C TRP A 446 20.28 -32.02 -16.29
N PHE A 447 21.38 -32.64 -16.71
CA PHE A 447 21.83 -32.65 -18.09
C PHE A 447 21.86 -34.05 -18.68
N GLU A 448 21.41 -34.16 -19.93
CA GLU A 448 21.67 -35.32 -20.78
C GLU A 448 22.81 -34.99 -21.74
N THR A 449 23.75 -35.92 -21.92
CA THR A 449 24.83 -35.73 -22.89
C THR A 449 24.40 -36.32 -24.22
N VAL A 450 24.30 -35.48 -25.24
CA VAL A 450 23.91 -35.85 -26.60
C VAL A 450 25.02 -35.53 -27.60
N GLU A 451 25.13 -36.36 -28.63
CA GLU A 451 26.01 -36.08 -29.77
C GLU A 451 25.24 -35.35 -30.86
N VAL A 452 25.65 -34.12 -31.15
CA VAL A 452 25.03 -33.29 -32.19
C VAL A 452 26.04 -33.04 -33.29
N LYS A 453 25.59 -33.19 -34.54
CA LYS A 453 26.39 -32.85 -35.71
C LYS A 453 26.21 -31.38 -36.04
N ASP A 454 27.32 -30.66 -36.13
CA ASP A 454 27.32 -29.28 -36.61
C ASP A 454 27.08 -29.23 -38.12
N ARG A 455 26.78 -28.04 -38.67
CA ARG A 455 26.55 -27.83 -40.11
C ARG A 455 27.72 -28.31 -40.97
N ASN A 456 28.93 -28.33 -40.40
CA ASN A 456 30.16 -28.77 -41.05
C ASN A 456 30.43 -30.29 -40.90
N GLY A 457 29.46 -31.06 -40.40
CA GLY A 457 29.59 -32.52 -40.21
C GLY A 457 30.43 -32.95 -39.00
N LYS A 458 30.98 -31.99 -38.23
CA LYS A 458 31.74 -32.26 -37.01
C LYS A 458 30.79 -32.65 -35.88
N THR A 459 31.00 -33.83 -35.29
CA THR A 459 30.24 -34.28 -34.12
C THR A 459 30.77 -33.58 -32.86
N LYS A 460 29.86 -33.01 -32.07
CA LYS A 460 30.15 -32.38 -30.78
C LYS A 460 29.28 -33.02 -29.70
N LYS A 461 29.88 -33.36 -28.55
CA LYS A 461 29.15 -33.75 -27.36
C LYS A 461 28.64 -32.51 -26.65
N LEU A 462 27.33 -32.44 -26.40
CA LEU A 462 26.67 -31.31 -25.78
C LEU A 462 25.83 -31.77 -24.60
N LYS A 463 25.76 -30.94 -23.56
CA LYS A 463 24.89 -31.15 -22.40
C LYS A 463 23.59 -30.39 -22.60
N GLN A 464 22.49 -31.11 -22.81
CA GLN A 464 21.16 -30.53 -22.96
C GLN A 464 20.41 -30.52 -21.62
N PRO A 465 19.90 -29.36 -21.16
CA PRO A 465 19.24 -29.26 -19.86
C PRO A 465 17.81 -29.81 -19.88
N TYR A 466 17.43 -30.45 -18.78
CA TYR A 466 16.08 -30.90 -18.46
C TYR A 466 15.70 -30.47 -17.05
N MET A 467 14.39 -30.33 -16.80
CA MET A 467 13.85 -29.92 -15.52
C MET A 467 13.10 -31.06 -14.82
N ASP A 468 13.48 -31.33 -13.59
CA ASP A 468 12.71 -32.13 -12.64
C ASP A 468 11.67 -31.23 -11.93
N ILE A 469 10.41 -31.41 -12.33
CA ILE A 469 9.27 -30.62 -11.85
C ILE A 469 8.98 -30.88 -10.36
N GLU A 470 9.32 -32.07 -9.85
CA GLU A 470 9.08 -32.42 -8.45
C GLU A 470 10.03 -31.70 -7.50
N LYS A 471 11.24 -31.39 -7.96
CA LYS A 471 12.25 -30.63 -7.19
C LYS A 471 12.19 -29.13 -7.43
N CYS A 472 11.68 -28.69 -8.57
CA CYS A 472 11.58 -27.27 -8.90
C CYS A 472 10.64 -26.55 -7.93
N ILE A 473 11.13 -25.45 -7.34
CA ILE A 473 10.35 -24.58 -6.44
C ILE A 473 9.87 -23.29 -7.11
N GLY A 474 10.29 -23.02 -8.35
CA GLY A 474 9.90 -21.82 -9.09
C GLY A 474 10.58 -20.52 -8.64
N CYS A 475 11.77 -20.59 -8.05
CA CYS A 475 12.46 -19.41 -7.51
C CYS A 475 12.92 -18.40 -8.58
N GLY A 476 13.03 -18.79 -9.84
CA GLY A 476 13.36 -17.88 -10.94
C GLY A 476 14.84 -17.54 -11.13
N VAL A 477 15.76 -18.13 -10.34
CA VAL A 477 17.20 -17.83 -10.48
C VAL A 477 17.77 -18.28 -11.82
N CYS A 478 17.30 -19.40 -12.36
CA CYS A 478 17.70 -19.89 -13.68
C CYS A 478 17.24 -18.95 -14.81
N GLU A 479 16.05 -18.35 -14.69
CA GLU A 479 15.54 -17.35 -15.64
C GLU A 479 16.33 -16.05 -15.55
N ASN A 480 16.63 -15.58 -14.32
CA ASN A 480 17.39 -14.36 -14.08
C ASN A 480 18.84 -14.43 -14.57
N LYS A 481 19.47 -15.60 -14.43
CA LYS A 481 20.88 -15.83 -14.79
C LYS A 481 21.06 -16.41 -16.18
N CYS A 482 19.98 -16.59 -16.94
CA CYS A 482 20.07 -17.08 -18.31
C CYS A 482 20.91 -16.09 -19.15
N PRO A 483 21.92 -16.57 -19.91
CA PRO A 483 22.74 -15.70 -20.75
C PRO A 483 21.98 -15.13 -21.97
N VAL A 484 20.77 -15.61 -22.26
CA VAL A 484 19.92 -15.12 -23.35
C VAL A 484 19.22 -13.83 -22.90
N VAL A 485 19.67 -12.68 -23.43
CA VAL A 485 19.37 -11.32 -22.92
C VAL A 485 17.93 -10.83 -23.21
N ASP A 486 17.35 -11.18 -24.35
CA ASP A 486 16.01 -10.73 -24.74
C ASP A 486 14.92 -11.44 -23.92
N LEU A 487 14.58 -12.66 -24.33
CA LEU A 487 13.68 -13.55 -23.62
C LEU A 487 14.49 -14.76 -23.15
N PRO A 488 14.65 -14.96 -21.84
CA PRO A 488 15.38 -16.09 -21.28
C PRO A 488 14.88 -17.41 -21.86
N ALA A 489 15.82 -18.30 -22.15
CA ALA A 489 15.49 -19.63 -22.65
C ALA A 489 14.83 -20.52 -21.60
N VAL A 490 15.00 -20.22 -20.31
CA VAL A 490 14.27 -20.87 -19.22
C VAL A 490 13.40 -19.84 -18.52
N ARG A 491 12.11 -20.15 -18.34
CA ARG A 491 11.11 -19.23 -17.79
C ARG A 491 10.26 -19.92 -16.75
N VAL A 492 9.96 -19.22 -15.66
CA VAL A 492 9.05 -19.72 -14.63
C VAL A 492 7.61 -19.33 -14.98
N SER A 493 6.69 -20.26 -14.78
CA SER A 493 5.25 -20.06 -14.78
C SER A 493 4.70 -20.33 -13.38
N SER A 494 3.58 -19.70 -13.03
CA SER A 494 2.85 -19.94 -11.76
C SER A 494 2.34 -21.39 -11.59
N VAL A 495 2.31 -22.18 -12.66
CA VAL A 495 1.88 -23.59 -12.64
C VAL A 495 2.66 -24.41 -11.62
N GLY A 496 1.96 -25.24 -10.84
CA GLY A 496 2.55 -26.12 -9.85
C GLY A 496 2.79 -25.48 -8.48
N GLU A 497 2.40 -24.21 -8.30
CA GLU A 497 2.49 -23.50 -7.03
C GLU A 497 1.74 -24.21 -5.88
N SER A 498 2.20 -23.97 -4.65
CA SER A 498 1.66 -24.63 -3.46
C SER A 498 0.35 -24.00 -3.01
N ARG A 499 0.12 -22.72 -3.33
CA ARG A 499 -1.05 -21.94 -2.89
C ARG A 499 -2.35 -22.35 -3.59
N SER A 500 -2.27 -22.77 -4.85
CA SER A 500 -3.44 -23.17 -5.63
C SER A 500 -3.49 -24.70 -5.79
N LYS A 501 -4.67 -25.27 -5.51
CA LYS A 501 -4.93 -26.69 -5.82
C LYS A 501 -5.25 -26.91 -7.30
N LYS A 502 -5.74 -25.87 -7.98
CA LYS A 502 -6.23 -25.93 -9.38
C LYS A 502 -5.11 -25.70 -10.39
N ASN A 503 -4.14 -24.84 -10.07
CA ASN A 503 -3.04 -24.49 -10.97
C ASN A 503 -1.93 -25.57 -10.96
N ARG A 504 -2.23 -26.75 -11.54
CA ARG A 504 -1.31 -27.91 -11.62
C ARG A 504 -0.98 -28.22 -13.07
N MET A 505 0.24 -28.72 -13.30
CA MET A 505 0.72 -29.03 -14.65
C MET A 505 0.00 -30.23 -15.28
N VAL A 506 -0.29 -31.23 -14.45
CA VAL A 506 -1.13 -32.37 -14.80
C VAL A 506 -2.35 -32.31 -13.89
N LEU A 507 -3.53 -32.13 -14.46
CA LEU A 507 -4.78 -32.36 -13.75
C LEU A 507 -4.86 -33.86 -13.50
N LYS A 508 -4.34 -34.35 -12.37
CA LYS A 508 -4.67 -35.71 -11.94
C LYS A 508 -6.19 -35.73 -11.80
N GLY A 509 -6.86 -36.50 -12.66
CA GLY A 509 -8.30 -36.64 -12.62
C GLY A 509 -8.72 -36.94 -11.19
N THR A 510 -9.66 -36.17 -10.68
CA THR A 510 -10.49 -36.61 -9.55
C THR A 510 -11.26 -37.82 -10.04
N GLY A 511 -10.62 -38.98 -9.97
CA GLY A 511 -11.26 -40.29 -10.01
C GLY A 511 -11.83 -40.59 -8.64
#